data_AF-A0A7C2SLF6-F1
#
_entry.id   AF-A0A7C2SLF6-F1
#
_cell.length_a   1.000
_cell.length_b   1.000
_cell.length_c   1.000
_cell.angle_alpha   90.00
_cell.angle_beta   90.00
_cell.angle_gamma   90.00
#
_symmetry.space_group_name_H-M   'P 1'
#
loop_
_entity.id
_entity.type
_entity.pdbx_description
1 polymer ?
#
loop_
_entity_poly.entity_id
_entity_poly.type
_entity_poly.pdbx_seq_one_letter_code
_entity_poly.pdbx_strand_id
1 'polypeptide(L)'
;MNYSKLANKLRTKLSKFSGYVSENLDKTCSRFINEAIYGILSSQSVMLTEIGRSLETEVPLKKIEERFCRQFKKDEIWGDIHE
;
A
#
# COMPACT_ATOMS: atom_id res chain seq x y z
N MET A 1 1.88 1.97 -28.58
CA MET A 1 2.04 2.60 -27.24
C MET A 1 2.98 1.73 -26.41
N ASN A 2 4.00 2.27 -25.74
CA ASN A 2 4.87 1.47 -24.88
C ASN A 2 4.25 1.36 -23.48
N TYR A 3 3.46 0.31 -23.26
CA TYR A 3 2.72 0.09 -22.02
C TYR A 3 3.66 -0.08 -20.81
N SER A 4 4.81 -0.73 -20.99
CA SER A 4 5.80 -0.89 -19.91
C SER A 4 6.36 0.45 -19.43
N LYS A 5 6.67 1.36 -20.37
CA LYS A 5 7.12 2.73 -20.04
C LYS A 5 6.03 3.52 -19.31
N LEU A 6 4.77 3.37 -19.72
CA LEU A 6 3.64 4.01 -19.06
C LEU A 6 3.44 3.48 -17.64
N ALA A 7 3.44 2.15 -17.47
CA ALA A 7 3.29 1.48 -16.17
C ALA A 7 4.41 1.89 -15.20
N ASN A 8 5.66 1.94 -15.66
CA ASN A 8 6.77 2.39 -14.83
C ASN A 8 6.60 3.84 -14.40
N LYS A 9 6.20 4.74 -15.31
CA LYS A 9 5.95 6.15 -14.97
C LYS A 9 4.81 6.28 -13.95
N LEU A 10 3.76 5.48 -14.08
CA LEU A 10 2.65 5.44 -13.13
C LEU A 10 3.11 4.96 -11.75
N ARG A 11 3.86 3.85 -11.68
CA ARG A 11 4.42 3.33 -10.43
C ARG A 11 5.33 4.35 -9.73
N THR A 12 6.19 5.06 -10.47
CA THR A 12 7.02 6.13 -9.91
C THR A 12 6.18 7.27 -9.31
N LYS A 13 5.16 7.72 -10.05
CA LYS A 13 4.25 8.77 -9.56
C LYS A 13 3.49 8.31 -8.32
N LEU A 14 3.02 7.06 -8.33
CA LEU A 14 2.27 6.48 -7.22
C LEU A 14 3.15 6.37 -5.98
N SER A 15 4.37 5.86 -6.12
CA SER A 15 5.33 5.77 -5.01
C SER A 15 5.69 7.13 -4.43
N LYS A 16 5.76 8.18 -5.28
CA LYS A 16 5.98 9.55 -4.82
C LYS A 16 4.77 10.09 -4.06
N PHE A 17 3.58 9.88 -4.60
CA PHE A 17 2.32 10.25 -3.94
C PHE A 17 2.15 9.55 -2.58
N SER A 18 2.33 8.22 -2.53
CA SER A 18 2.27 7.48 -1.26
C SER A 18 3.31 7.94 -0.25
N GLY A 19 4.47 8.42 -0.71
CA GLY A 19 5.47 9.04 0.15
C GLY A 19 4.97 10.30 0.84
N TYR A 20 4.26 11.17 0.13
CA TYR A 20 3.61 12.35 0.72
C TYR A 20 2.48 11.97 1.68
N VAL A 21 1.66 10.96 1.33
CA VAL A 21 0.56 10.50 2.19
C VAL A 21 1.04 9.87 3.50
N SER A 22 2.25 9.28 3.49
CA SER A 22 2.84 8.63 4.66
C SER A 22 3.93 9.48 5.32
N GLU A 23 3.95 10.79 5.07
CA GLU A 23 4.85 11.72 5.73
C GLU A 23 4.62 11.64 7.25
N ASN A 24 5.71 11.44 8.01
CA ASN A 24 5.72 11.22 9.47
C ASN A 24 5.31 9.82 9.97
N LEU A 25 4.93 8.88 9.09
CA LEU A 25 4.75 7.49 9.49
C LEU A 25 6.08 6.74 9.56
N ASP A 26 6.15 5.71 10.40
CA ASP A 26 7.36 4.88 10.44
C ASP A 26 7.57 4.12 9.12
N LYS A 27 8.78 3.61 8.90
CA LYS A 27 9.15 2.90 7.66
C LYS A 27 8.19 1.76 7.31
N THR A 28 7.68 1.04 8.31
CA THR A 28 6.77 -0.10 8.09
C THR A 28 5.35 0.34 7.76
N CYS A 29 4.84 1.41 8.40
CA CYS A 29 3.58 2.05 8.01
C CYS A 29 3.65 2.68 6.63
N SER A 30 4.70 3.44 6.31
CA SER A 30 4.87 4.05 4.98
C SER A 30 4.90 2.99 3.87
N ARG A 31 5.58 1.87 4.10
CA ARG A 31 5.54 0.72 3.18
C ARG A 31 4.12 0.17 3.02
N PHE A 32 3.39 0.02 4.12
CA PHE A 32 2.00 -0.44 4.08
C PHE A 32 1.10 0.51 3.28
N ILE A 33 1.20 1.82 3.49
CA ILE A 33 0.43 2.82 2.73
C ILE A 33 0.71 2.73 1.23
N ASN A 34 1.97 2.61 0.82
CA ASN A 34 2.33 2.45 -0.59
C ASN A 34 1.72 1.17 -1.20
N GLU A 35 1.90 0.03 -0.53
CA GLU A 35 1.35 -1.26 -0.98
C GLU A 35 -0.20 -1.25 -0.98
N ALA A 36 -0.83 -0.60 0.00
CA ALA A 36 -2.28 -0.46 0.08
C ALA A 36 -2.85 0.40 -1.04
N ILE A 37 -2.28 1.58 -1.30
CA ILE A 37 -2.74 2.45 -2.40
C ILE A 37 -2.56 1.75 -3.74
N TYR A 38 -1.40 1.11 -3.98
CA TYR A 38 -1.20 0.33 -5.19
C TYR A 38 -2.23 -0.80 -5.32
N GLY A 39 -2.45 -1.55 -4.24
CA GLY A 39 -3.35 -2.70 -4.28
C GLY A 39 -4.81 -2.31 -4.43
N ILE A 40 -5.26 -1.19 -3.85
CA ILE A 40 -6.61 -0.66 -4.05
C ILE A 40 -6.81 -0.30 -5.54
N LEU A 41 -5.86 0.41 -6.15
CA LEU A 41 -5.96 0.78 -7.56
C LEU A 41 -5.91 -0.43 -8.50
N SER A 42 -5.12 -1.45 -8.16
CA SER A 42 -4.97 -2.66 -8.98
C SER A 42 -6.13 -3.63 -8.83
N SER A 43 -6.62 -3.86 -7.60
CA SER A 43 -7.65 -4.85 -7.30
C SER A 43 -9.06 -4.28 -7.30
N GLN A 44 -9.21 -2.95 -7.26
CA GLN A 44 -10.49 -2.26 -7.08
C GLN A 44 -11.23 -2.71 -5.81
N SER A 45 -10.46 -3.08 -4.78
CA SER A 45 -10.98 -3.59 -3.52
C SER A 45 -10.22 -2.99 -2.33
N VAL A 46 -10.92 -2.88 -1.21
CA VAL A 46 -10.35 -2.46 0.08
C VAL A 46 -10.04 -3.65 1.00
N MET A 47 -10.34 -4.88 0.55
CA MET A 47 -10.01 -6.09 1.30
C MET A 47 -8.49 -6.31 1.33
N LEU A 48 -7.92 -6.49 2.52
CA LEU A 48 -6.47 -6.73 2.67
C LEU A 48 -5.98 -7.96 1.91
N THR A 49 -6.84 -8.96 1.71
CA THR A 49 -6.57 -10.16 0.91
C THR A 49 -6.32 -9.80 -0.55
N GLU A 50 -7.18 -8.95 -1.13
CA GLU A 50 -7.11 -8.54 -2.54
C GLU A 50 -5.95 -7.56 -2.78
N ILE A 51 -5.73 -6.64 -1.84
CA ILE A 51 -4.55 -5.78 -1.83
C ILE A 51 -3.28 -6.66 -1.79
N GLY A 52 -3.23 -7.65 -0.91
CA GLY A 52 -2.08 -8.56 -0.79
C GLY A 52 -1.81 -9.37 -2.06
N ARG A 53 -2.85 -9.88 -2.72
CA ARG A 53 -2.73 -10.63 -3.99
C ARG A 53 -2.17 -9.77 -5.12
N SER A 54 -2.56 -8.50 -5.17
CA SER A 54 -2.11 -7.57 -6.21
C SER A 54 -0.60 -7.27 -6.20
N LEU A 55 0.10 -7.60 -5.10
CA LEU A 55 1.56 -7.39 -4.98
C LEU A 55 2.39 -8.41 -5.79
N GLU A 56 1.79 -9.51 -6.26
CA GLU A 56 2.45 -10.54 -7.09
C GLU A 56 3.81 -11.01 -6.51
N THR A 57 3.88 -11.17 -5.19
CA THR A 57 5.10 -11.58 -4.46
C THR A 57 5.08 -13.06 -4.08
N GLU A 58 6.26 -13.66 -3.93
CA GLU A 58 6.43 -15.04 -3.43
C GLU A 58 6.12 -15.17 -1.93
N VAL A 59 5.99 -14.06 -1.19
CA VAL A 59 5.64 -14.08 0.23
C VAL A 59 4.23 -14.67 0.40
N PRO A 60 4.02 -15.64 1.31
CA PRO A 60 2.69 -16.20 1.53
C PRO A 60 1.65 -15.14 1.89
N LEU A 61 0.47 -15.19 1.24
CA LEU A 61 -0.60 -14.20 1.44
C LEU A 61 -0.94 -13.99 2.93
N LYS A 62 -1.01 -15.08 3.70
CA LYS A 62 -1.23 -15.03 5.15
C LYS A 62 -0.23 -14.11 5.87
N LYS A 63 1.05 -14.14 5.49
CA LYS A 63 2.09 -13.29 6.10
C LYS A 63 1.95 -11.82 5.71
N ILE A 64 1.50 -11.57 4.49
CA ILE A 64 1.19 -10.22 4.00
C ILE A 64 0.04 -9.63 4.80
N GLU A 65 -1.07 -10.37 4.92
CA GLU A 65 -2.24 -9.98 5.69
C GLU A 65 -1.92 -9.76 7.17
N GLU A 66 -1.21 -10.70 7.82
CA GLU A 66 -0.77 -10.54 9.20
C GLU A 66 0.03 -9.24 9.39
N ARG A 67 0.92 -8.90 8.44
CA ARG A 67 1.69 -7.66 8.48
C ARG A 67 0.81 -6.44 8.24
N PHE A 68 -0.11 -6.49 7.28
CA PHE A 68 -1.05 -5.41 7.01
C PHE A 68 -1.93 -5.13 8.23
N CYS A 69 -2.53 -6.15 8.83
CA CYS A 69 -3.29 -6.02 10.07
C CYS A 69 -2.47 -5.40 11.21
N ARG A 70 -1.17 -5.73 11.33
CA ARG A 70 -0.28 -5.10 12.32
C ARG A 70 -0.04 -3.63 12.04
N GLN A 71 0.20 -3.24 10.79
CA GLN A 71 0.39 -1.82 10.44
C GLN A 71 -0.91 -1.04 10.61
N PHE A 72 -2.01 -1.57 10.10
CA PHE A 72 -3.34 -0.97 10.16
C PHE A 72 -3.87 -0.79 11.59
N LYS A 73 -3.29 -1.43 12.60
CA LYS A 73 -3.66 -1.26 14.02
C LYS A 73 -2.87 -0.18 14.75
N LYS A 74 -1.86 0.43 14.12
CA LYS A 74 -1.03 1.44 14.78
C LYS A 74 -1.77 2.75 14.90
N ASP A 75 -1.66 3.38 16.07
CA ASP A 75 -2.35 4.63 16.41
C ASP A 75 -1.98 5.77 15.44
N GLU A 76 -0.72 5.82 14.98
CA GLU A 76 -0.25 6.82 14.01
C GLU A 76 -0.99 6.80 12.67
N ILE A 77 -1.68 5.70 12.30
CA ILE A 77 -2.53 5.66 11.10
C ILE A 77 -3.91 6.30 11.36
N TRP A 78 -4.39 6.26 12.60
CA TRP A 78 -5.74 6.70 12.97
C TRP A 78 -5.80 8.03 13.73
N GLY A 79 -4.65 8.56 14.12
CA GLY A 79 -4.53 9.70 15.04
C GLY A 79 -5.42 10.89 14.69
N ASP A 80 -5.61 11.16 13.39
CA ASP A 80 -6.29 12.36 12.90
C ASP A 80 -7.69 12.08 12.33
N ILE A 81 -8.19 10.83 12.40
CA ILE A 81 -9.46 10.44 11.75
C ILE A 81 -10.68 10.78 12.63
N HIS A 82 -10.47 11.12 13.91
CA HIS A 82 -11.53 11.37 14.88
C HIS A 82 -11.46 12.76 15.56
N GLU A 83 -10.63 13.68 15.06
CA GLU A 83 -10.77 15.13 15.34
C GLU A 83 -11.88 15.76 14.48
#